data_AF-A0A7V9ZW63-F1
#
_entry.id   AF-A0A7V9ZW63-F1
#
_cell.length_a   1.000
_cell.length_b   1.000
_cell.length_c   1.000
_cell.angle_alpha   90.00
_cell.angle_beta   90.00
_cell.angle_gamma   90.00
#
_symmetry.space_group_name_H-M   'P 1'
#
loop_
_entity.id
_entity.type
_entity.pdbx_description
1 polymer ?
#
loop_
_entity_poly.entity_id
_entity_poly.type
_entity_poly.pdbx_seq_one_letter_code
_entity_poly.pdbx_strand_id
1 'polypeptide(L)'
;MALVALVVGLVLGWSPLLPVSIGALGAAYAVHLAVDDPALDSKVPLLGVGLLLTAELAYWSLEERDRVATEPGESLRRVGLLAGLALGALGAGAGLLAVSDLARAGGLAIDVLGAVAAATALLVVVLLARRPPA
;
A
#
# COMPACT_ATOMS: atom_id res chain seq x y z
N MET A 1 -1.25 -16.49 -8.18
CA MET A 1 -0.22 -16.07 -9.17
C MET A 1 0.65 -14.93 -8.64
N ALA A 2 0.09 -13.78 -8.22
CA ALA A 2 0.88 -12.67 -7.69
C ALA A 2 1.73 -13.01 -6.45
N LEU A 3 1.21 -13.85 -5.55
CA LEU A 3 1.96 -14.31 -4.36
C LEU A 3 3.16 -15.19 -4.74
N VAL A 4 3.03 -16.00 -5.81
CA VAL A 4 4.14 -16.80 -6.36
C VAL A 4 5.17 -15.88 -7.00
N ALA A 5 4.74 -14.87 -7.75
CA ALA A 5 5.65 -13.87 -8.35
C ALA A 5 6.43 -13.08 -7.29
N LEU A 6 5.79 -12.74 -6.16
CA LEU A 6 6.46 -12.12 -5.01
C LEU A 6 7.56 -13.03 -4.44
N VAL A 7 7.23 -14.30 -4.18
CA VAL A 7 8.19 -15.30 -3.66
C VAL A 7 9.35 -15.49 -4.63
N VAL A 8 9.05 -15.62 -5.93
CA VAL A 8 10.07 -15.76 -6.99
C VAL A 8 10.96 -14.52 -7.08
N GLY A 9 10.39 -13.31 -7.03
CA GLY A 9 11.16 -12.06 -7.02
C GLY A 9 12.11 -11.96 -5.82
N LEU A 10 11.65 -12.39 -4.64
CA LEU A 10 12.46 -12.41 -3.42
C LEU A 10 13.59 -13.46 -3.47
N VAL A 11 13.30 -14.65 -4.01
CA VAL A 11 14.29 -15.73 -4.16
C VAL A 11 15.35 -15.38 -5.20
N LEU A 12 14.94 -14.83 -6.34
CA LEU A 12 15.84 -14.47 -7.45
C LEU A 12 16.53 -13.12 -7.27
N GLY A 13 16.15 -12.33 -6.26
CA GLY A 13 16.72 -10.99 -6.02
C GLY A 13 16.26 -9.92 -7.00
N TRP A 14 15.16 -10.16 -7.73
CA TRP A 14 14.68 -9.23 -8.76
C TRP A 14 13.79 -8.16 -8.14
N SER A 15 14.42 -7.10 -7.64
CA SER A 15 13.76 -5.92 -7.05
C SER A 15 12.53 -5.39 -7.81
N PRO A 16 12.51 -5.27 -9.16
CA PRO A 16 11.33 -4.76 -9.87
C PRO A 16 10.09 -5.68 -9.81
N LEU A 17 10.23 -6.98 -9.49
CA LEU A 17 9.08 -7.89 -9.31
C LEU A 17 8.30 -7.63 -8.02
N LEU A 18 8.93 -7.05 -7.01
CA LEU A 18 8.29 -6.75 -5.72
C LEU A 18 7.13 -5.75 -5.84
N PRO A 19 7.32 -4.52 -6.37
CA PRO A 19 6.23 -3.56 -6.50
C PRO A 19 5.14 -4.05 -7.45
N VAL A 20 5.49 -4.76 -8.52
CA VAL A 20 4.52 -5.33 -9.47
C VAL A 20 3.64 -6.39 -8.81
N SER A 21 4.24 -7.28 -8.01
CA SER A 21 3.49 -8.36 -7.34
C SER A 21 2.57 -7.83 -6.24
N ILE A 22 3.04 -6.84 -5.47
CA ILE A 22 2.23 -6.20 -4.42
C ILE A 22 1.12 -5.35 -5.04
N GLY A 23 1.44 -4.60 -6.11
CA GLY A 23 0.44 -3.88 -6.88
C GLY A 23 -0.63 -4.80 -7.47
N ALA A 24 -0.24 -5.96 -8.01
CA ALA A 24 -1.17 -6.95 -8.52
C ALA A 24 -2.06 -7.57 -7.42
N LEU A 25 -1.52 -7.82 -6.21
CA LEU A 25 -2.30 -8.27 -5.06
C LEU A 25 -3.33 -7.21 -4.62
N GLY A 26 -2.90 -5.95 -4.52
CA GLY A 26 -3.80 -4.84 -4.20
C GLY A 26 -4.88 -4.65 -5.26
N ALA A 27 -4.52 -4.72 -6.55
CA ALA A 27 -5.45 -4.62 -7.66
C ALA A 27 -6.48 -5.77 -7.67
N ALA A 28 -6.04 -7.00 -7.43
CA ALA A 28 -6.95 -8.15 -7.34
C ALA A 28 -7.98 -7.96 -6.21
N TYR A 29 -7.54 -7.44 -5.06
CA TYR A 29 -8.44 -7.13 -3.95
C TYR A 29 -9.42 -5.98 -4.29
N ALA A 30 -8.95 -4.94 -4.97
CA ALA A 30 -9.80 -3.84 -5.41
C ALA A 30 -10.86 -4.29 -6.43
N VAL A 31 -10.49 -5.18 -7.37
CA VAL A 31 -11.44 -5.78 -8.32
C VAL A 31 -12.49 -6.62 -7.61
N HIS A 32 -12.09 -7.42 -6.62
CA HIS A 32 -13.02 -8.20 -5.80
C HIS A 32 -14.05 -7.29 -5.10
N LEU A 33 -13.60 -6.19 -4.49
CA LEU A 33 -14.48 -5.18 -3.90
C LEU A 33 -15.43 -4.54 -4.91
N ALA A 34 -14.97 -4.27 -6.13
CA ALA A 34 -15.78 -3.61 -7.16
C ALA A 34 -16.81 -4.53 -7.83
N VAL A 35 -16.50 -5.82 -7.97
CA VAL A 35 -17.36 -6.79 -8.69
C VAL A 35 -18.38 -7.43 -7.75
N ASP A 36 -17.94 -7.86 -6.56
CA ASP A 36 -18.78 -8.61 -5.65
C ASP A 36 -19.56 -7.69 -4.68
N ASP A 37 -19.28 -6.37 -4.71
CA ASP A 37 -19.76 -5.32 -3.79
C ASP A 37 -19.95 -5.80 -2.33
N PRO A 38 -18.95 -6.49 -1.75
CA PRO A 38 -19.04 -6.89 -0.36
C PRO A 38 -18.98 -5.63 0.52
N ALA A 39 -19.73 -5.61 1.61
CA ALA A 39 -19.59 -4.55 2.60
C ALA A 39 -18.13 -4.46 3.05
N LEU A 40 -17.57 -3.23 3.10
CA LEU A 40 -16.21 -3.03 3.56
C LEU A 40 -16.10 -3.49 5.02
N ASP A 41 -15.35 -4.57 5.24
CA ASP A 41 -15.04 -5.06 6.58
C ASP A 41 -14.06 -4.10 7.27
N SER A 42 -14.26 -3.88 8.56
CA SER A 42 -13.33 -3.26 9.50
C SER A 42 -11.86 -3.74 9.38
N LYS A 43 -11.63 -4.94 8.82
CA LYS A 43 -10.30 -5.53 8.60
C LYS A 43 -9.58 -5.06 7.34
N VAL A 44 -10.25 -4.37 6.41
CA VAL A 44 -9.65 -3.85 5.17
C VAL A 44 -8.36 -3.04 5.40
N PRO A 45 -8.25 -2.16 6.42
CA PRO A 45 -7.02 -1.40 6.67
C PRO A 45 -5.85 -2.29 7.08
N LEU A 46 -6.11 -3.39 7.81
CA LEU A 46 -5.07 -4.35 8.17
C LEU A 46 -4.49 -5.03 6.93
N LEU A 47 -5.32 -5.33 5.93
CA LEU A 47 -4.87 -5.90 4.65
C LEU A 47 -3.92 -4.93 3.93
N GLY A 48 -4.28 -3.65 3.86
CA GLY A 48 -3.43 -2.61 3.26
C GLY A 48 -2.08 -2.45 3.99
N VAL A 49 -2.12 -2.39 5.33
CA VAL A 49 -0.90 -2.32 6.17
C VAL A 49 -0.05 -3.58 6.02
N GLY A 50 -0.66 -4.76 5.93
CA GLY A 50 0.04 -6.02 5.70
C GLY A 50 0.80 -6.03 4.37
N LEU A 51 0.18 -5.53 3.30
CA LEU A 51 0.84 -5.40 1.99
C LEU A 51 2.00 -4.40 2.03
N LEU A 52 1.82 -3.26 2.69
CA LEU A 52 2.85 -2.25 2.88
C LEU A 52 4.06 -2.82 3.64
N LEU A 53 3.83 -3.45 4.78
CA LEU A 53 4.88 -4.09 5.57
C LEU A 53 5.58 -5.20 4.80
N THR A 54 4.84 -6.00 4.03
CA THR A 54 5.41 -7.04 3.16
C THR A 54 6.35 -6.43 2.12
N ALA A 55 5.98 -5.29 1.53
CA ALA A 55 6.82 -4.56 0.57
C ALA A 55 8.14 -4.12 1.20
N GLU A 56 8.05 -3.43 2.33
CA GLU A 56 9.20 -2.87 3.03
C GLU A 56 10.13 -3.96 3.56
N LEU A 57 9.58 -5.03 4.14
CA LEU A 57 10.37 -6.16 4.63
C LEU A 57 11.04 -6.93 3.49
N ALA A 58 10.36 -7.08 2.35
CA ALA A 58 10.94 -7.70 1.17
C ALA A 58 12.10 -6.86 0.61
N TYR A 59 11.93 -5.54 0.52
CA TYR A 59 12.98 -4.64 0.06
C TYR A 59 14.17 -4.63 1.03
N TRP A 60 13.90 -4.57 2.33
CA TRP A 60 14.95 -4.66 3.35
C TRP A 60 15.69 -6.01 3.28
N SER A 61 14.98 -7.12 3.06
CA SER A 61 15.62 -8.43 2.87
C SER A 61 16.54 -8.48 1.65
N LEU A 62 16.26 -7.73 0.59
CA LEU A 62 17.16 -7.64 -0.57
C LEU A 62 18.35 -6.73 -0.27
N GLU A 63 18.11 -5.57 0.33
CA GLU A 63 19.16 -4.60 0.68
C GLU A 63 20.19 -5.19 1.67
N GLU A 64 19.75 -6.06 2.59
CA GLU A 64 20.65 -6.75 3.54
C GLU A 64 21.56 -7.78 2.85
N ARG A 65 21.17 -8.31 1.69
CA ARG A 65 22.02 -9.28 0.94
C ARG A 65 23.19 -8.60 0.23
N ASP A 66 23.03 -7.32 -0.13
CA ASP A 66 24.01 -6.57 -0.91
C ASP A 66 24.94 -5.68 -0.06
N ARG A 67 24.65 -5.49 1.24
CA ARG A 67 25.45 -4.63 2.14
C ARG A 67 26.44 -5.40 3.00
N VAL A 68 27.62 -4.80 3.19
CA VAL A 68 28.61 -5.20 4.19
C VAL A 68 28.39 -4.38 5.47
N ALA A 69 28.22 -5.09 6.60
CA ALA A 69 28.17 -4.62 8.00
C ALA A 69 27.54 -3.23 8.24
N THR A 70 26.26 -3.21 8.63
CA THR A 70 25.55 -2.02 9.13
C THR A 70 26.06 -1.56 10.49
N GLU A 71 25.97 -0.27 10.78
CA GLU A 71 26.27 0.27 12.10
C GLU A 71 25.33 -0.27 13.20
N PRO A 72 25.81 -0.50 14.43
CA PRO A 72 24.97 -0.97 15.53
C PRO A 72 23.82 0.01 15.82
N GLY A 73 22.58 -0.46 15.73
CA GLY A 73 21.38 0.32 16.08
C GLY A 73 20.59 0.88 14.89
N GLU A 74 21.11 0.79 13.67
CA GLU A 74 20.39 1.26 12.48
C GLU A 74 19.13 0.44 12.18
N SER A 75 19.16 -0.86 12.49
CA SER A 75 18.01 -1.76 12.38
C SER A 75 16.86 -1.35 13.31
N LEU A 76 17.14 -0.98 14.57
CA LEU A 76 16.16 -0.50 15.53
C LEU A 76 15.50 0.80 15.08
N ARG A 77 16.28 1.74 14.54
CA ARG A 77 15.76 3.00 13.99
C ARG A 77 14.83 2.74 12.80
N ARG A 78 15.23 1.85 11.87
CA ARG A 78 14.37 1.44 10.74
C ARG A 78 13.08 0.77 11.19
N VAL A 79 13.14 -0.14 12.17
CA VAL A 79 11.93 -0.76 12.74
C VAL A 79 11.00 0.29 13.34
N GLY A 80 11.53 1.28 14.06
CA GLY A 80 10.73 2.40 14.59
C GLY A 80 10.03 3.21 13.51
N LEU A 81 10.73 3.52 12.41
CA LEU A 81 10.14 4.21 11.26
C LEU A 81 9.07 3.37 10.57
N LEU A 82 9.33 2.07 10.36
CA LEU A 82 8.36 1.14 9.77
C LEU A 82 7.12 0.98 10.65
N ALA A 83 7.29 0.90 11.97
CA ALA A 83 6.17 0.85 12.92
C ALA A 83 5.35 2.14 12.87
N GLY A 84 6.01 3.30 12.83
CA GLY A 84 5.33 4.60 12.67
C GLY A 84 4.56 4.70 11.34
N LEU A 85 5.18 4.26 10.25
CA LEU A 85 4.55 4.21 8.92
C LEU A 85 3.33 3.28 8.93
N ALA A 86 3.45 2.09 9.52
CA ALA A 86 2.36 1.12 9.62
C ALA A 86 1.20 1.65 10.46
N LEU A 87 1.48 2.27 11.61
CA LEU A 87 0.46 2.91 12.44
C LEU A 87 -0.21 4.09 11.71
N GLY A 88 0.57 4.92 11.02
CA GLY A 88 0.04 6.01 10.21
C GLY A 88 -0.85 5.53 9.07
N ALA A 89 -0.43 4.48 8.35
CA ALA A 89 -1.20 3.86 7.28
C ALA A 89 -2.49 3.20 7.82
N LEU A 90 -2.42 2.54 8.98
CA LEU A 90 -3.59 1.97 9.66
C LEU A 90 -4.59 3.07 10.03
N GLY A 91 -4.11 4.14 10.66
CA GLY A 91 -4.94 5.28 11.05
C GLY A 91 -5.57 5.98 9.85
N ALA A 92 -4.81 6.17 8.77
CA ALA A 92 -5.33 6.71 7.52
C ALA A 92 -6.40 5.81 6.90
N GLY A 93 -6.16 4.50 6.83
CA GLY A 93 -7.13 3.53 6.31
C GLY A 93 -8.42 3.46 7.14
N ALA A 94 -8.29 3.41 8.47
CA ALA A 94 -9.43 3.45 9.39
C ALA A 94 -10.21 4.78 9.30
N GLY A 95 -9.51 5.90 9.19
CA GLY A 95 -10.12 7.21 8.99
C GLY A 95 -10.87 7.31 7.66
N LEU A 96 -10.30 6.77 6.58
CA LEU A 96 -10.95 6.74 5.28
C LEU A 96 -12.22 5.89 5.30
N LEU A 97 -12.19 4.74 5.96
CA LEU A 97 -13.38 3.90 6.19
C LEU A 97 -14.46 4.66 6.96
N ALA A 98 -14.10 5.30 8.07
CA ALA A 98 -15.04 6.07 8.87
C ALA A 98 -15.69 7.22 8.08
N VAL A 99 -14.92 7.90 7.22
CA VAL A 99 -15.45 8.91 6.29
C VAL A 99 -16.38 8.26 5.25
N SER A 100 -16.04 7.08 4.73
CA SER A 100 -16.88 6.37 3.75
C SER A 100 -18.21 5.91 4.34
N ASP A 101 -18.22 5.45 5.59
CA ASP A 101 -19.44 5.05 6.29
C ASP A 101 -20.36 6.26 6.50
N LEU A 102 -19.77 7.40 6.87
CA LEU A 102 -20.50 8.66 7.02
C LEU A 102 -21.04 9.18 5.68
N ALA A 103 -20.26 9.02 4.60
CA ALA A 103 -20.66 9.37 3.24
C ALA A 103 -21.84 8.53 2.76
N ARG A 104 -21.80 7.22 3.01
CA ARG A 104 -22.86 6.27 2.65
C ARG A 104 -24.18 6.59 3.38
N ALA A 105 -24.09 7.17 4.59
CA ALA A 105 -25.26 7.71 5.30
C ALA A 105 -25.80 9.04 4.74
N GLY A 106 -24.99 9.81 4.01
CA GLY A 106 -25.34 11.14 3.48
C GLY A 106 -25.84 11.20 2.03
N GLY A 107 -25.78 10.09 1.28
CA GLY A 107 -26.37 9.96 -0.07
C GLY A 107 -25.53 10.51 -1.24
N LEU A 108 -26.11 10.47 -2.46
CA LEU A 108 -25.46 10.65 -3.77
C LEU A 108 -24.58 11.90 -3.94
N ALA A 109 -24.84 12.99 -3.20
CA ALA A 109 -24.03 14.20 -3.28
C ALA A 109 -22.60 13.99 -2.75
N ILE A 110 -22.42 13.11 -1.77
CA ILE A 110 -21.11 12.80 -1.20
C ILE A 110 -20.34 11.83 -2.10
N ASP A 111 -21.01 10.91 -2.79
CA ASP A 111 -20.38 10.00 -3.75
C ASP A 111 -19.73 10.76 -4.92
N VAL A 112 -20.42 11.77 -5.46
CA VAL A 112 -19.87 12.62 -6.53
C VAL A 112 -18.64 13.39 -6.05
N LEU A 113 -18.68 13.92 -4.83
CA LEU A 113 -17.55 14.65 -4.25
C LEU A 113 -16.34 13.73 -4.00
N GLY A 114 -16.60 12.51 -3.54
CA GLY A 114 -15.58 11.46 -3.37
C GLY A 114 -14.94 11.05 -4.71
N ALA A 115 -15.74 10.88 -5.76
CA ALA A 115 -15.25 10.56 -7.10
C ALA A 115 -14.33 11.66 -7.66
N VAL A 116 -14.70 12.94 -7.47
CA VAL A 116 -13.87 14.08 -7.88
C VAL A 116 -12.57 14.13 -7.08
N ALA A 117 -12.61 13.89 -5.77
CA ALA A 117 -11.41 13.85 -4.94
C ALA A 117 -10.45 12.72 -5.37
N ALA A 118 -10.96 11.52 -5.64
CA ALA A 118 -10.17 10.39 -6.11
C ALA A 118 -9.52 10.65 -7.48
N ALA A 119 -10.28 11.20 -8.43
CA ALA A 119 -9.76 11.59 -9.74
C ALA A 119 -8.63 12.63 -9.61
N THR A 120 -8.79 13.59 -8.71
CA THR A 120 -7.79 14.64 -8.45
C THR A 120 -6.52 14.05 -7.83
N ALA A 121 -6.65 13.14 -6.86
CA ALA A 121 -5.51 12.45 -6.25
C ALA A 121 -4.71 11.63 -7.27
N LEU A 122 -5.40 10.86 -8.13
CA LEU A 122 -4.77 10.12 -9.23
C LEU A 122 -4.04 11.05 -10.19
N LEU A 123 -4.64 12.19 -10.55
CA LEU A 123 -4.01 13.19 -11.40
C LEU A 123 -2.69 13.68 -10.79
N VAL A 124 -2.69 14.01 -9.50
CA VAL A 124 -1.49 14.49 -8.78
C VAL A 124 -0.39 13.44 -8.80
N VAL A 125 -0.71 12.17 -8.52
CA VAL A 125 0.26 11.06 -8.56
C VAL A 125 0.85 10.90 -9.96
N VAL A 126 0.03 10.93 -11.00
CA VAL A 126 0.50 10.84 -12.39
C VAL A 126 1.41 12.01 -12.76
N LEU A 127 1.06 13.24 -12.34
CA LEU A 127 1.86 14.43 -12.60
C LEU A 127 3.21 14.38 -11.88
N LEU A 128 3.25 13.88 -10.64
CA LEU A 128 4.49 13.68 -9.88
C LEU A 128 5.36 12.58 -10.50
N ALA A 129 4.77 11.45 -10.90
CA ALA A 129 5.49 10.35 -11.54
C ALA A 129 6.06 10.72 -12.91
N ARG A 130 5.47 11.72 -13.60
CA ARG A 130 5.95 12.23 -14.89
C ARG A 130 7.03 13.28 -14.77
N ARG A 131 7.41 13.74 -13.58
CA ARG A 131 8.51 14.70 -13.45
C ARG A 131 9.84 14.01 -13.80
N PRO A 132 10.60 14.52 -14.79
CA PRO A 132 11.94 14.01 -15.05
C PRO A 132 12.85 14.27 -13.84
N PRO A 133 13.84 13.38 -13.58
CA PRO A 133 14.81 13.61 -12.51
C PRO A 133 15.57 14.91 -12.80
N ALA A 134 15.63 15.79 -11.80
CA ALA A 134 16.38 17.04 -11.83
C ALA A 134 17.89 16.81 -11.74
#